data_AF-A0A7Y4YZL2-F1
#
_entry.id   AF-A0A7Y4YZL2-F1
#
_cell.length_a   1.000
_cell.length_b   1.000
_cell.length_c   1.000
_cell.angle_alpha   90.00
_cell.angle_beta   90.00
_cell.angle_gamma   90.00
#
_symmetry.space_group_name_H-M   'P 1'
#
loop_
_entity.id
_entity.type
_entity.pdbx_description
1 polymer ?
#
loop_
_entity_poly.entity_id
_entity_poly.type
_entity_poly.pdbx_seq_one_letter_code
_entity_poly.pdbx_strand_id
1 'polypeptide(L)'
;MTPASALLEPLLARIAGWHGDGLFVLGICGAQGSGKSTLAAALAQRLAAQGLRAATLSLDDLYLTRAERQALARDVHPLFATRG
;
A
#
# COMPACT_ATOMS: atom_id res chain seq x y z
N MET A 1 6.32 16.55 14.63
CA MET A 1 6.13 16.11 13.22
C MET A 1 6.43 14.63 13.14
N THR A 2 5.50 13.80 12.67
CA THR A 2 5.80 12.38 12.43
C THR A 2 6.64 12.26 11.14
N PRO A 3 7.52 11.26 10.99
CA PRO A 3 8.33 11.09 9.78
C PRO A 3 7.48 11.03 8.49
N ALA A 4 6.27 10.46 8.61
CA ALA A 4 5.30 10.38 7.51
C ALA A 4 4.83 11.75 7.00
N SER A 5 4.67 12.77 7.86
CA SER A 5 4.24 14.10 7.40
C SER A 5 5.33 14.83 6.63
N ALA A 6 6.61 14.54 6.91
CA ALA A 6 7.74 15.16 6.20
C ALA A 6 7.86 14.66 4.75
N LEU A 7 7.38 13.46 4.44
CA LEU A 7 7.45 12.87 3.09
C LEU A 7 6.28 13.28 2.19
N LEU A 8 5.20 13.83 2.74
CA LEU A 8 3.96 14.09 2.00
C LEU A 8 4.16 15.07 0.84
N GLU A 9 4.66 16.27 1.12
CA GLU A 9 4.81 17.32 0.10
C GLU A 9 5.82 16.94 -1.01
N PRO A 10 7.01 16.38 -0.70
CA PRO A 10 7.93 15.89 -1.75
C PRO A 10 7.31 14.80 -2.63
N LEU A 11 6.49 13.91 -2.06
CA LEU A 11 5.81 12.87 -2.84
C LEU A 11 4.71 13.45 -3.73
N LEU A 12 3.91 14.40 -3.24
CA LEU A 12 2.90 15.09 -4.04
C LEU A 12 3.55 15.82 -5.23
N ALA A 13 4.65 16.53 -5.01
CA ALA A 13 5.38 17.20 -6.09
C ALA A 13 5.87 16.21 -7.15
N ARG A 14 6.37 15.04 -6.72
CA ARG A 14 6.86 14.01 -7.64
C ARG A 14 5.74 13.31 -8.41
N ILE A 15 4.57 13.15 -7.80
CA ILE A 15 3.37 12.63 -8.47
C ILE A 15 2.85 13.63 -9.51
N ALA A 16 2.78 14.92 -9.15
CA ALA A 16 2.33 15.98 -10.05
C ALA A 16 3.27 16.18 -11.25
N GLY A 17 4.57 15.95 -11.07
CA GLY A 17 5.57 16.04 -12.14
C GLY A 17 5.67 14.78 -13.02
N TRP A 18 4.86 13.75 -12.79
CA TRP A 18 4.90 12.53 -13.60
C TRP A 18 4.17 12.72 -14.93
N HIS A 19 4.86 12.42 -16.04
CA HIS A 19 4.37 12.58 -17.41
C HIS A 19 4.42 11.27 -18.21
N GLY A 20 4.39 10.11 -17.51
CA GLY A 20 4.36 8.81 -18.18
C GLY A 20 2.98 8.46 -18.71
N ASP A 21 2.92 7.52 -19.64
CA ASP A 21 1.67 6.95 -20.11
C ASP A 21 1.06 6.01 -19.05
N GLY A 22 -0.27 6.09 -18.84
CA GLY A 22 -1.02 5.15 -18.00
C GLY A 22 -1.21 5.58 -16.54
N LEU A 23 -1.34 4.61 -15.63
CA LEU A 23 -1.56 4.83 -14.20
C LEU A 23 -0.22 4.97 -13.45
N PHE A 24 -0.06 6.04 -12.67
CA PHE A 24 1.07 6.15 -11.74
C PHE A 24 0.92 5.17 -10.58
N VAL A 25 1.95 4.35 -10.34
CA VAL A 25 1.99 3.37 -9.24
C VAL A 25 3.10 3.72 -8.26
N LEU A 26 2.75 3.92 -6.98
CA LEU A 26 3.69 4.20 -5.90
C LEU A 26 3.76 3.04 -4.91
N GLY A 27 4.92 2.37 -4.85
CA GLY A 27 5.21 1.41 -3.79
C GLY A 27 5.63 2.12 -2.49
N ILE A 28 4.98 1.78 -1.37
CA ILE A 28 5.34 2.28 -0.04
C ILE A 28 5.80 1.10 0.82
N CYS A 29 7.10 1.03 1.12
CA CYS A 29 7.71 -0.02 1.93
C CYS A 29 8.35 0.56 3.20
N GLY A 30 8.41 -0.25 4.27
CA GLY A 30 8.91 0.17 5.58
C GLY A 30 8.52 -0.82 6.67
N ALA A 31 9.16 -0.73 7.83
CA ALA A 31 8.93 -1.61 8.98
C ALA A 31 7.47 -1.58 9.48
N GLN A 32 7.07 -2.59 10.25
CA GLN A 32 5.78 -2.56 10.95
C GLN A 32 5.72 -1.33 11.88
N GLY A 33 4.58 -0.66 11.92
CA GLY A 33 4.43 0.58 12.71
C GLY A 33 5.10 1.83 12.12
N SER A 34 5.73 1.75 10.94
CA SER A 34 6.42 2.92 10.34
C SER A 34 5.49 3.99 9.74
N GLY A 35 4.16 3.84 9.85
CA GLY A 35 3.19 4.82 9.34
C GLY A 35 2.88 4.76 7.84
N LYS A 36 3.15 3.63 7.16
CA LYS A 36 2.89 3.46 5.72
C LYS A 36 1.43 3.72 5.34
N SER A 37 0.49 3.09 6.05
CA SER A 37 -0.95 3.27 5.83
C SER A 37 -1.38 4.71 6.09
N THR A 38 -0.81 5.37 7.10
CA THR A 38 -1.04 6.79 7.38
C THR A 38 -0.56 7.67 6.21
N LEU A 39 0.63 7.42 5.67
CA LEU A 39 1.16 8.15 4.52
C LEU A 39 0.31 7.92 3.26
N ALA A 40 -0.07 6.66 2.98
CA ALA A 40 -0.90 6.30 1.84
C ALA A 40 -2.27 7.00 1.89
N ALA A 41 -2.92 7.00 3.06
CA ALA A 41 -4.20 7.67 3.27
C ALA A 41 -4.08 9.19 3.09
N ALA A 42 -3.03 9.81 3.66
CA ALA A 42 -2.79 11.24 3.51
C ALA A 42 -2.54 11.64 2.05
N LEU A 43 -1.75 10.86 1.31
CA LEU A 43 -1.54 11.07 -0.13
C LEU A 43 -2.86 10.98 -0.90
N ALA A 44 -3.64 9.92 -0.69
CA ALA A 44 -4.92 9.72 -1.37
C ALA A 44 -5.89 10.88 -1.08
N GLN A 45 -5.99 11.33 0.17
CA GLN A 45 -6.82 12.49 0.54
C GLN A 45 -6.36 13.78 -0.15
N ARG A 46 -5.05 14.05 -0.18
CA ARG A 46 -4.51 15.28 -0.79
C ARG A 46 -4.65 15.27 -2.31
N LEU A 47 -4.46 14.13 -2.96
CA LEU A 47 -4.69 13.97 -4.40
C LEU A 47 -6.17 14.14 -4.74
N ALA A 48 -7.07 13.56 -3.94
CA ALA A 48 -8.51 13.75 -4.10
C ALA A 48 -8.93 15.22 -3.95
N ALA A 49 -8.35 15.94 -2.99
CA ALA A 49 -8.57 17.38 -2.83
C ALA A 49 -8.07 18.22 -4.03
N GLN A 50 -7.16 17.68 -4.83
CA GLN A 50 -6.69 18.27 -6.09
C GLN A 50 -7.49 17.79 -7.32
N GLY A 51 -8.58 17.04 -7.10
CA GLY A 51 -9.42 16.50 -8.18
C GLY A 51 -8.86 15.25 -8.86
N LEU A 52 -7.79 14.67 -8.33
CA LEU A 52 -7.16 13.46 -8.87
C LEU A 52 -7.77 12.19 -8.26
N ARG A 53 -7.91 11.15 -9.08
CA ARG A 53 -8.36 9.84 -8.64
C ARG A 53 -7.18 9.04 -8.13
N ALA A 54 -7.22 8.62 -6.87
CA ALA A 54 -6.22 7.77 -6.26
C ALA A 54 -6.89 6.54 -5.61
N ALA A 55 -6.24 5.38 -5.71
CA ALA A 55 -6.64 4.16 -5.03
C ALA A 55 -5.48 3.68 -4.15
N THR A 56 -5.80 3.18 -2.95
CA THR A 56 -4.84 2.56 -2.05
C THR A 56 -5.04 1.06 -2.07
N LEU A 57 -3.94 0.31 -2.19
CA LEU A 57 -3.92 -1.15 -2.11
C LEU A 57 -2.87 -1.54 -1.07
N SER A 58 -3.27 -2.25 -0.01
CA SER A 58 -2.34 -2.86 0.93
C SER A 58 -2.03 -4.28 0.49
N LEU A 59 -0.78 -4.71 0.63
CA LEU A 59 -0.43 -6.13 0.48
C LEU A 59 -1.12 -6.99 1.55
N ASP A 60 -1.38 -6.40 2.72
CA ASP A 60 -2.06 -7.09 3.82
C ASP A 60 -3.51 -7.46 3.47
N ASP A 61 -4.14 -6.71 2.56
CA ASP A 61 -5.51 -6.98 2.08
C ASP A 61 -5.57 -8.15 1.10
N LEU A 62 -4.41 -8.56 0.56
CA LEU A 62 -4.29 -9.64 -0.42
C LEU A 62 -3.89 -10.97 0.21
N TYR A 63 -3.71 -11.03 1.53
CA TYR A 63 -3.46 -12.31 2.20
C TYR A 63 -4.68 -13.23 2.10
N LEU A 64 -4.39 -14.51 1.91
CA LEU A 64 -5.40 -15.55 1.93
C LEU A 64 -6.16 -15.55 3.25
N THR A 65 -7.42 -15.94 3.23
CA THR A 65 -8.18 -16.21 4.44
C THR A 65 -7.59 -17.41 5.19
N ARG A 66 -7.98 -17.57 6.47
CA ARG A 66 -7.59 -18.74 7.25
C ARG A 66 -8.01 -20.06 6.57
N ALA A 67 -9.21 -20.09 5.97
CA ALA A 67 -9.74 -21.28 5.31
C ALA A 67 -8.93 -21.63 4.05
N GLU A 68 -8.60 -20.63 3.23
CA GLU A 68 -7.77 -20.81 2.03
C GLU A 68 -6.34 -21.25 2.39
N ARG A 69 -5.74 -20.66 3.43
CA ARG A 69 -4.44 -21.12 3.94
C ARG A 69 -4.46 -22.56 4.43
N GLN A 70 -5.55 -22.99 5.07
CA GLN A 70 -5.70 -24.38 5.50
C GLN A 70 -5.82 -25.35 4.32
N ALA A 71 -6.50 -24.95 3.24
CA ALA A 71 -6.54 -25.75 2.01
C ALA A 71 -5.13 -25.88 1.42
N LEU A 72 -4.43 -24.76 1.24
CA LEU A 72 -3.06 -24.74 0.72
C LEU A 72 -2.08 -25.56 1.58
N ALA A 73 -2.28 -25.58 2.89
CA ALA A 73 -1.47 -26.38 3.81
C ALA A 73 -1.64 -27.89 3.64
N ARG A 74 -2.86 -28.35 3.33
CA ARG A 74 -3.15 -29.76 3.05
C ARG A 74 -2.67 -30.18 1.66
N ASP A 75 -2.91 -29.31 0.68
CA ASP A 75 -2.77 -29.68 -0.73
C ASP A 75 -1.36 -29.44 -1.28
N VAL A 76 -0.58 -28.54 -0.66
CA VAL A 76 0.77 -28.18 -1.13
C VAL A 76 1.83 -28.43 -0.06
N HIS A 77 1.77 -27.74 1.08
CA HIS A 77 2.78 -27.90 2.14
C HIS A 77 2.31 -27.35 3.50
N PRO A 78 2.53 -28.05 4.64
CA PRO A 78 2.05 -27.64 5.96
C PRO A 78 2.38 -26.19 6.40
N LEU A 79 3.48 -25.61 5.91
CA LEU A 79 3.91 -24.25 6.27
C LEU A 79 2.91 -23.16 5.87
N PHE A 80 2.12 -23.39 4.80
CA PHE A 80 1.11 -22.43 4.35
C PHE A 80 -0.02 -22.19 5.36
N ALA A 81 -0.13 -23.02 6.41
CA ALA A 81 -1.07 -22.78 7.51
C ALA A 81 -0.71 -21.53 8.33
N THR A 82 0.56 -21.16 8.38
CA THR A 82 1.08 -20.09 9.25
C THR A 82 1.23 -18.76 8.53
N ARG A 83 1.74 -18.78 7.29
CA ARG A 83 1.92 -17.62 6.41
C ARG A 83 1.79 -18.05 4.96
N GLY A 84 1.14 -17.21 4.16
CA GLY A 84 0.74 -17.44 2.78
C GLY A 84 -0.19 -16.31 2.37
#